data_AF-A0A2E4K6L4-F1
#
_entry.id   AF-A0A2E4K6L4-F1
#
_cell.length_a   1.000
_cell.length_b   1.000
_cell.length_c   1.000
_cell.angle_alpha   90.00
_cell.angle_beta   90.00
_cell.angle_gamma   90.00
#
_symmetry.space_group_name_H-M   'P 1'
#
loop_
_entity.id
_entity.type
_entity.pdbx_description
1 polymer ?
#
loop_
_entity_poly.entity_id
_entity_poly.type
_entity_poly.pdbx_seq_one_letter_code
_entity_poly.pdbx_strand_id
1 'polypeptide(L)'
;MKRKINAIWKGDGADGTGVLTAQSGAFNNMPYSFKTRFKNDDGTLGTNPEELIAAAHAGCFNMKLSFVLNESNYNPEELNTDAVLTFEDGKIV
;
A
#
# COMPACT_ATOMS: atom_id res chain seq x y z
N MET A 1 -6.58 15.37 11.89
CA MET A 1 -5.22 14.81 12.03
C MET A 1 -4.50 14.94 10.69
N LYS A 2 -3.19 15.21 10.64
CA LYS A 2 -2.40 15.26 9.40
C LYS A 2 -1.36 14.14 9.41
N ARG A 3 -1.29 13.34 8.34
CA ARG A 3 -0.26 12.31 8.11
C ARG A 3 0.48 12.64 6.83
N LYS A 4 1.79 12.45 6.80
CA LYS A 4 2.63 12.83 5.66
C LYS A 4 3.51 11.67 5.19
N ILE A 5 3.82 11.71 3.90
CA ILE A 5 4.81 10.88 3.24
C ILE A 5 5.65 11.79 2.33
N ASN A 6 6.94 11.50 2.22
CA ASN A 6 7.80 12.07 1.21
C ASN A 6 8.06 11.00 0.13
N ALA A 7 7.88 11.40 -1.13
CA ALA A 7 8.22 10.59 -2.29
C ALA A 7 9.19 11.38 -3.15
N ILE A 8 10.32 10.76 -3.51
CA ILE A 8 11.33 11.33 -4.39
C ILE A 8 11.38 10.46 -5.64
N TRP A 9 11.51 11.09 -6.80
CA TRP A 9 11.80 10.43 -8.08
C TRP A 9 13.00 11.13 -8.74
N LYS A 10 13.89 10.36 -9.38
CA LYS A 10 15.07 10.85 -10.09
C LYS A 10 15.20 10.13 -11.43
N GLY A 11 15.46 10.90 -12.48
CA GLY A 11 15.59 10.38 -13.84
C GLY A 11 14.29 10.48 -14.65
N ASP A 12 14.30 9.88 -15.83
CA ASP A 12 13.13 9.82 -16.71
C ASP A 12 12.06 8.83 -16.21
N GLY A 13 10.98 8.65 -16.97
CA GLY A 13 9.86 7.81 -16.55
C GLY A 13 10.16 6.31 -16.53
N ALA A 14 10.97 5.80 -17.46
CA ALA A 14 11.14 4.35 -17.66
C ALA A 14 12.35 3.80 -16.90
N ASP A 15 13.42 4.57 -16.81
CA ASP A 15 14.68 4.21 -16.16
C ASP A 15 14.91 4.99 -14.86
N GLY A 16 13.99 5.88 -14.50
CA GLY A 16 14.01 6.57 -13.23
C GLY A 16 13.84 5.65 -12.03
N THR A 17 14.30 6.17 -10.89
CA THR A 17 14.22 5.50 -9.60
C THR A 17 13.66 6.46 -8.57
N GLY A 18 12.91 5.92 -7.62
CA GLY A 18 12.34 6.70 -6.55
C GLY A 18 12.49 6.05 -5.19
N VAL A 19 12.26 6.84 -4.16
CA VAL A 19 12.21 6.39 -2.77
C VAL A 19 11.03 6.99 -2.04
N LEU A 20 10.49 6.22 -1.08
CA LEU A 20 9.38 6.60 -0.21
C LEU A 20 9.84 6.64 1.25
N THR A 21 9.42 7.67 1.99
CA THR A 21 9.68 7.83 3.42
C THR A 21 8.43 8.25 4.15
N ALA A 22 7.91 7.37 5.02
CA ALA A 22 6.74 7.65 5.85
C ALA A 22 7.11 8.49 7.07
N GLN A 23 6.27 9.47 7.43
CA GLN A 23 6.45 10.27 8.65
C GLN A 23 6.54 9.42 9.93
N SER A 24 5.87 8.26 9.96
CA SER A 24 5.89 7.33 11.10
C SER A 24 7.21 6.57 11.24
N GLY A 25 8.06 6.58 10.21
CA GLY A 25 9.23 5.70 10.14
C GLY A 25 8.89 4.25 9.73
N ALA A 26 7.63 3.95 9.39
CA ALA A 26 7.23 2.60 8.95
C ALA A 26 8.05 2.11 7.75
N PHE A 27 8.40 3.02 6.86
CA PHE A 27 9.43 2.81 5.86
C PHE A 27 10.26 4.09 5.67
N ASN A 28 11.55 3.92 5.42
CA ASN A 28 12.53 4.98 5.27
C ASN A 28 13.40 4.72 4.03
N ASN A 29 13.34 5.63 3.05
CA ASN A 29 13.98 5.48 1.75
C ASN A 29 13.67 4.16 1.03
N MET A 30 12.43 3.68 1.12
CA MET A 30 12.00 2.45 0.47
C MET A 30 11.97 2.64 -1.05
N PRO A 31 12.71 1.86 -1.84
CA PRO A 31 12.86 2.09 -3.28
C PRO A 31 11.61 1.68 -4.07
N TYR A 32 11.28 2.44 -5.12
CA TYR A 32 10.27 2.07 -6.13
C TYR A 32 10.73 2.50 -7.53
N SER A 33 10.23 1.85 -8.58
CA SER A 33 10.60 2.15 -9.96
C SER A 33 9.47 1.81 -10.94
N PHE A 34 9.63 2.18 -12.21
CA PHE A 34 8.72 1.76 -13.26
C PHE A 34 8.67 0.23 -13.40
N LYS A 35 9.83 -0.43 -13.27
CA LYS A 35 9.95 -1.89 -13.38
C LYS A 35 9.22 -2.60 -12.24
N THR A 36 9.39 -2.15 -11.00
CA THR A 36 8.71 -2.75 -9.84
C THR A 36 7.21 -2.49 -9.83
N ARG A 37 6.74 -1.47 -10.56
CA ARG A 37 5.31 -1.15 -10.70
C ARG A 37 4.62 -1.86 -11.86
N PHE A 38 5.27 -1.98 -13.03
CA PHE A 38 4.63 -2.42 -14.27
C PHE A 38 5.25 -3.66 -14.92
N LYS A 39 6.39 -4.14 -14.42
CA LYS A 39 7.07 -5.34 -14.93
C LYS A 39 7.30 -6.33 -13.78
N ASN A 40 6.31 -6.41 -12.89
CA ASN A 40 6.36 -7.12 -11.61
C ASN A 40 5.02 -7.81 -11.37
N ASP A 41 4.63 -8.67 -12.31
CA ASP A 41 3.28 -9.24 -12.37
C ASP A 41 2.95 -10.12 -11.15
N ASP A 42 3.97 -10.66 -10.47
CA ASP A 42 3.84 -11.42 -9.22
C ASP A 42 4.05 -10.58 -7.95
N GLY A 43 4.37 -9.29 -8.09
CA GLY A 43 4.61 -8.36 -6.99
C GLY A 43 5.94 -8.55 -6.25
N THR A 44 6.80 -9.49 -6.64
CA THR A 44 7.98 -9.88 -5.85
C THR A 44 9.22 -8.99 -6.02
N LEU A 45 9.28 -8.17 -7.07
CA LEU A 45 10.45 -7.34 -7.40
C LEU A 45 10.59 -6.07 -6.55
N GLY A 46 9.73 -5.87 -5.56
CA GLY A 46 9.75 -4.73 -4.64
C GLY A 46 8.43 -3.97 -4.61
N THR A 47 8.39 -2.90 -3.81
CA THR A 47 7.17 -2.15 -3.56
C THR A 47 6.65 -1.42 -4.79
N ASN A 48 5.37 -1.08 -4.76
CA ASN A 48 4.69 -0.23 -5.72
C ASN A 48 3.58 0.58 -5.02
N PRO A 49 3.11 1.68 -5.62
CA PRO A 49 2.02 2.47 -5.04
C PRO A 49 0.73 1.67 -4.78
N GLU A 50 0.42 0.71 -5.66
CA GLU A 50 -0.81 -0.07 -5.62
C GLU A 50 -0.90 -0.98 -4.38
N GLU A 51 0.17 -1.68 -4.01
CA GLU A 51 0.20 -2.52 -2.80
C GLU A 51 0.04 -1.68 -1.52
N LEU A 52 0.56 -0.44 -1.51
CA LEU A 52 0.44 0.46 -0.36
C LEU A 52 -0.99 0.96 -0.19
N ILE A 53 -1.71 1.18 -1.30
CA ILE A 53 -3.14 1.50 -1.28
C ILE A 53 -3.94 0.29 -0.79
N ALA A 54 -3.65 -0.91 -1.31
CA ALA A 54 -4.28 -2.15 -0.88
C ALA A 54 -4.08 -2.40 0.63
N ALA A 55 -2.84 -2.23 1.13
CA ALA A 55 -2.51 -2.36 2.54
C ALA A 55 -3.27 -1.34 3.42
N ALA A 56 -3.34 -0.08 2.98
CA ALA A 56 -4.10 0.95 3.68
C ALA A 56 -5.60 0.59 3.76
N HIS A 57 -6.16 0.04 2.69
CA HIS A 57 -7.56 -0.36 2.63
C HIS A 57 -7.84 -1.58 3.53
N ALA A 58 -7.04 -2.65 3.41
CA ALA A 58 -7.18 -3.86 4.23
C ALA A 58 -7.10 -3.56 5.73
N GLY A 59 -6.11 -2.74 6.13
CA GLY A 59 -5.96 -2.33 7.52
C GLY A 59 -7.14 -1.51 8.04
N CYS A 60 -7.66 -0.57 7.22
CA CYS A 60 -8.85 0.21 7.56
C CYS A 60 -10.10 -0.67 7.69
N PHE A 61 -10.27 -1.62 6.77
CA PHE A 61 -11.39 -2.57 6.76
C PHE A 61 -11.39 -3.43 8.03
N ASN A 62 -10.27 -4.09 8.36
CA ASN A 62 -10.17 -4.92 9.57
C ASN A 62 -10.41 -4.10 10.83
N MET A 63 -9.87 -2.89 10.90
CA MET A 63 -10.09 -2.00 12.04
C MET A 63 -11.57 -1.61 12.18
N LYS A 64 -12.26 -1.27 11.08
CA LYS A 64 -13.68 -0.94 11.16
C LYS A 64 -14.53 -2.18 11.48
N LEU A 65 -14.20 -3.33 10.91
CA LEU A 65 -14.89 -4.59 11.18
C LEU A 65 -14.79 -4.98 12.65
N SER A 66 -13.63 -4.84 13.29
CA SER A 66 -13.48 -5.13 14.72
C SER A 66 -14.36 -4.22 15.59
N PHE A 67 -14.50 -2.92 15.24
CA PHE A 67 -15.43 -2.04 15.94
C PHE A 67 -16.89 -2.51 15.82
N VAL A 68 -17.32 -2.90 14.62
CA VAL A 68 -18.70 -3.38 14.39
C VAL A 68 -18.98 -4.69 15.14
N LEU A 69 -18.01 -5.61 15.18
CA LEU A 69 -18.10 -6.85 15.95
C LEU A 69 -18.20 -6.58 17.45
N ASN A 70 -17.38 -5.67 17.97
CA ASN A 70 -17.40 -5.27 19.38
C ASN A 70 -18.74 -4.63 19.77
N GLU A 71 -19.32 -3.77 18.91
CA GLU A 71 -20.67 -3.21 19.10
C GLU A 71 -21.76 -4.30 19.21
N SER A 72 -21.49 -5.50 18.68
CA SER A 72 -22.36 -6.68 18.73
C SER A 72 -21.94 -7.71 19.79
N ASN A 73 -21.04 -7.35 20.72
CA ASN A 73 -20.49 -8.22 21.77
C ASN A 73 -19.65 -9.41 21.26
N TYR A 74 -19.09 -9.33 20.05
CA TYR A 74 -18.08 -10.26 19.56
C TYR A 74 -16.68 -9.65 19.70
N ASN A 75 -15.72 -10.43 20.20
CA ASN A 75 -14.32 -10.01 20.34
C ASN A 75 -13.45 -10.92 19.45
N PRO A 76 -13.14 -10.52 18.21
CA PRO A 76 -12.34 -11.36 17.31
C PRO A 76 -10.90 -11.51 17.83
N GLU A 77 -10.36 -12.73 17.79
CA GLU A 77 -8.95 -12.99 18.10
C GLU A 77 -8.04 -12.56 16.94
N GLU A 78 -8.47 -12.79 15.70
CA GLU A 78 -7.76 -12.39 14.48
C GLU A 78 -8.75 -11.99 13.39
N LEU A 79 -8.41 -10.93 12.66
CA LEU A 79 -9.04 -10.59 11.37
C LEU A 79 -7.93 -10.56 10.33
N ASN A 80 -7.95 -11.53 9.42
CA ASN A 80 -6.98 -11.66 8.34
C ASN A 80 -7.69 -11.39 7.00
N THR A 81 -7.19 -10.40 6.26
CA THR A 81 -7.82 -9.94 5.02
C THR A 81 -6.76 -9.78 3.94
N ASP A 82 -6.93 -10.53 2.86
CA ASP A 82 -6.20 -10.31 1.61
C ASP A 82 -6.92 -9.25 0.77
N ALA A 83 -6.19 -8.22 0.35
CA ALA A 83 -6.70 -7.20 -0.55
C ALA A 83 -5.93 -7.23 -1.87
N VAL A 84 -6.67 -7.32 -2.96
CA VAL A 84 -6.14 -7.25 -4.33
C VAL A 84 -6.60 -5.92 -4.92
N LEU A 85 -5.65 -5.15 -5.45
CA LEU A 85 -5.92 -3.95 -6.22
C LEU A 85 -5.58 -4.23 -7.68
N THR A 86 -6.58 -4.12 -8.55
CA THR A 86 -6.39 -4.27 -10.00
C THR A 86 -6.14 -2.89 -10.61
N PHE A 87 -5.02 -2.77 -11.34
CA PHE A 87 -4.66 -1.56 -12.05
C PHE A 87 -4.53 -1.86 -13.54
N GLU A 88 -5.47 -1.35 -14.33
CA GLU A 88 -5.58 -1.60 -15.76
C GLU A 88 -5.72 -0.26 -16.50
N ASP A 89 -5.02 -0.12 -17.63
CA ASP A 89 -5.09 1.05 -18.51
C ASP A 89 -4.98 2.42 -17.80
N GLY A 90 -4.12 2.47 -16.77
CA GLY A 90 -3.87 3.69 -16.01
C GLY A 90 -4.92 4.00 -14.93
N LYS A 91 -5.79 3.05 -14.59
CA LYS A 91 -6.88 3.23 -13.63
C LYS A 91 -6.95 2.08 -12.63
N ILE A 92 -7.39 2.40 -11.42
CA ILE A 92 -7.81 1.40 -10.43
C ILE A 92 -9.21 0.94 -10.82
N VAL A 93 -9.42 -0.37 -10.96
CA VAL A 93 -10.69 -1.00 -11.36
C VAL A 93 -11.18 -2.01 -10.33
#